data_AF-A0A922JE48-F1
#
_entry.id   AF-A0A922JE48-F1
#
_cell.length_a   1.000
_cell.length_b   1.000
_cell.length_c   1.000
_cell.angle_alpha   90.00
_cell.angle_beta   90.00
_cell.angle_gamma   90.00
#
_symmetry.space_group_name_H-M   'P 1'
#
loop_
_entity.id
_entity.type
_entity.pdbx_description
1 polymer ?
#
loop_
_entity_poly.entity_id
_entity_poly.type
_entity_poly.pdbx_seq_one_letter_code
_entity_poly.pdbx_strand_id
1 'polypeptide(L)'
;MCSLYFSESSWIWHLAFGNIMLCVLLKLTTQTQVPNSNFHPPVEVPGESKANLMSMSFPGLQLHIEDQHVVMDNGILQVNISNPEGMVTGIEYNGIDNLLEILNEESNRGYWDLVWNVAGSTGTKGIFDRMEGTSFKVIVENEEQVELSFTRLWDPSMEGKLVPLNIDKRYIMLRGSSGFYSYAIYEHLEEWPAFNIDNTRIAFKLREDMFHYMAIADNRQRFMPLPEDRLPDRGQALAYPEAVLLVNPVEPDFKGEVDDKYQYACENKDNRVHGWISNNPSVGFWQITASDEFRSGGPLKQCLTSHVGPTTLAIFHSVHYSGEDLILKFGPNEPWKKVFGPVFIYLNSLTDGDDPLLLWEDAKQQMIYEVQTWPYSFPASEDFQSADQRGSVCGRLLIQDRYISEENVPGNCAYVGLALPGNVGSWQRECKGYQFWTRADEDGYFSINNIRTGDYNLYAWVPGVIGDYQYDAVITIDSGCEIDVGDVVYEPPRDGPTLWEIGIPDRSAAEFYVPDPDPKFINKLYVNHPDRFRQYGLWERYSQLYPDGDLVYTIGTCHYGKDWFFAQVTRLPFFFYPNIMRLI
;
A
#
# COMPACT_ATOMS: atom_id res chain seq x y z
N MET A 1 -0.73 -18.73 -61.71
CA MET A 1 -1.40 -17.89 -62.73
C MET A 1 -2.78 -18.48 -63.00
N CYS A 2 -3.81 -17.65 -62.86
CA CYS A 2 -5.23 -17.85 -63.20
C CYS A 2 -6.05 -18.90 -62.44
N SER A 3 -6.71 -18.36 -61.41
CA SER A 3 -8.02 -18.72 -60.82
C SER A 3 -9.14 -18.91 -61.85
N LEU A 4 -10.18 -19.67 -61.49
CA LEU A 4 -11.57 -19.17 -61.50
C LEU A 4 -12.53 -20.09 -60.71
N TYR A 5 -13.45 -19.40 -60.03
CA TYR A 5 -14.51 -19.80 -59.10
C TYR A 5 -15.64 -20.63 -59.73
N PHE A 6 -16.43 -21.35 -58.91
CA PHE A 6 -17.87 -21.09 -58.68
C PHE A 6 -18.48 -21.96 -57.56
N SER A 7 -19.51 -21.39 -56.94
CA SER A 7 -20.28 -21.79 -55.76
C SER A 7 -21.44 -22.76 -56.05
N GLU A 8 -21.93 -23.49 -55.04
CA GLU A 8 -23.31 -23.34 -54.50
C GLU A 8 -23.63 -24.30 -53.33
N SER A 9 -24.29 -23.69 -52.34
CA SER A 9 -25.07 -24.17 -51.17
C SER A 9 -26.17 -25.19 -51.51
N SER A 10 -26.83 -25.98 -50.64
CA SER A 10 -27.17 -26.04 -49.20
C SER A 10 -27.71 -27.47 -48.94
N TRP A 11 -27.88 -28.00 -47.72
CA TRP A 11 -29.14 -28.01 -46.93
C TRP A 11 -28.88 -28.43 -45.47
N ILE A 12 -29.66 -27.82 -44.58
CA ILE A 12 -29.69 -27.74 -43.09
C ILE A 12 -30.32 -29.05 -42.49
N TRP A 13 -30.02 -29.54 -41.27
CA TRP A 13 -30.58 -29.15 -39.93
C TRP A 13 -29.83 -29.78 -38.71
N HIS A 14 -29.52 -28.91 -37.71
CA HIS A 14 -29.57 -28.97 -36.22
C HIS A 14 -29.22 -30.26 -35.42
N LEU A 15 -28.72 -30.26 -34.17
CA LEU A 15 -28.35 -29.30 -33.11
C LEU A 15 -27.62 -30.10 -32.00
N ALA A 16 -26.57 -29.55 -31.37
CA ALA A 16 -26.25 -29.61 -29.93
C ALA A 16 -24.79 -29.17 -29.69
N PHE A 17 -24.60 -27.89 -29.41
CA PHE A 17 -23.32 -27.31 -28.98
C PHE A 17 -23.33 -27.18 -27.45
N GLY A 18 -22.36 -27.83 -26.79
CA GLY A 18 -21.90 -27.47 -25.46
C GLY A 18 -20.64 -26.60 -25.59
N ASN A 19 -20.72 -25.36 -25.10
CA ASN A 19 -19.59 -24.42 -25.05
C ASN A 19 -18.65 -24.80 -23.90
N ILE A 20 -17.38 -25.06 -24.21
CA ILE A 20 -16.26 -24.88 -23.28
C ILE A 20 -15.37 -23.82 -23.90
N MET A 21 -15.36 -22.63 -23.30
CA MET A 21 -14.50 -21.54 -23.68
C MET A 21 -13.07 -21.84 -23.20
N LEU A 22 -12.17 -22.06 -24.15
CA LEU A 22 -10.77 -22.32 -23.93
C LEU A 22 -10.06 -20.99 -23.62
N CYS A 23 -9.76 -20.73 -22.35
CA CYS A 23 -8.80 -19.71 -21.96
C CYS A 23 -7.40 -20.15 -22.43
N VAL A 24 -6.88 -19.52 -23.49
CA VAL A 24 -5.47 -19.61 -23.87
C VAL A 24 -4.69 -18.68 -22.93
N LEU A 25 -4.28 -19.21 -21.79
CA LEU A 25 -3.19 -18.68 -21.00
C LEU A 25 -1.89 -19.35 -21.49
N LEU A 26 -0.95 -18.52 -21.92
CA LEU A 26 0.43 -18.92 -22.19
C LEU A 26 1.04 -19.47 -20.90
N LYS A 27 1.12 -20.80 -20.82
CA LYS A 27 1.95 -21.54 -19.86
C LYS A 27 3.42 -21.29 -20.18
N LEU A 28 4.13 -20.62 -19.27
CA LEU A 28 5.48 -21.03 -18.90
C LEU A 28 5.36 -21.90 -17.65
N THR A 29 4.99 -23.16 -17.84
CA THR A 29 5.18 -24.21 -16.84
C THR A 29 6.52 -24.86 -17.10
N THR A 30 7.44 -24.79 -16.14
CA THR A 30 8.48 -25.81 -15.98
C THR A 30 8.13 -26.64 -14.76
N GLN A 31 7.37 -27.72 -14.98
CA GLN A 31 7.56 -28.93 -14.19
C GLN A 31 8.80 -29.62 -14.78
N THR A 32 9.90 -29.63 -14.03
CA THR A 32 10.92 -30.66 -14.20
C THR A 32 10.79 -31.62 -13.03
N GLN A 33 10.53 -32.88 -13.35
CA GLN A 33 10.66 -34.02 -12.45
C GLN A 33 11.99 -33.91 -11.68
N VAL A 34 11.96 -34.13 -10.37
CA VAL A 34 13.15 -34.35 -9.55
C VAL A 34 13.72 -35.72 -9.93
N PRO A 35 14.92 -35.82 -10.52
CA PRO A 35 15.68 -37.06 -10.48
C PRO A 35 16.40 -37.12 -9.14
N ASN A 36 16.36 -38.26 -8.45
CA ASN A 36 17.25 -38.55 -7.33
C ASN A 36 18.70 -38.17 -7.72
N SER A 37 19.25 -37.15 -7.07
CA SER A 37 20.68 -36.90 -7.04
C SER A 37 21.10 -36.59 -5.61
N ASN A 38 22.12 -37.32 -5.16
CA ASN A 38 22.68 -37.24 -3.83
C ASN A 38 23.17 -35.83 -3.54
N PHE A 39 22.65 -35.21 -2.48
CA PHE A 39 23.21 -34.00 -1.90
C PHE A 39 24.58 -34.32 -1.29
N HIS A 40 25.64 -33.81 -1.92
CA HIS A 40 26.93 -33.57 -1.30
C HIS A 40 27.07 -32.05 -1.05
N PRO A 41 27.75 -31.66 0.05
CA PRO A 41 27.91 -30.25 0.44
C PRO A 41 28.71 -29.46 -0.61
N PRO A 42 28.62 -28.11 -0.61
CA PRO A 42 29.14 -27.28 -1.67
C PRO A 42 30.65 -27.51 -1.92
N VAL A 43 30.97 -27.68 -3.21
CA VAL A 43 32.32 -27.90 -3.73
C VAL A 43 33.15 -26.63 -3.57
N GLU A 44 34.33 -26.81 -2.97
CA GLU A 44 35.37 -25.81 -2.75
C GLU A 44 35.92 -25.24 -4.07
N VAL A 45 36.07 -23.91 -4.13
CA VAL A 45 37.03 -23.25 -5.02
C VAL A 45 38.33 -23.08 -4.22
N PRO A 46 39.48 -23.60 -4.69
CA PRO A 46 40.72 -23.52 -3.92
C PRO A 46 41.41 -22.17 -4.10
N GLY A 47 41.74 -21.53 -2.97
CA GLY A 47 42.96 -20.73 -2.85
C GLY A 47 42.85 -19.22 -3.10
N GLU A 48 42.06 -18.50 -2.31
CA GLU A 48 42.50 -17.33 -1.53
C GLU A 48 41.46 -17.05 -0.44
N SER A 49 41.93 -16.74 0.76
CA SER A 49 41.26 -16.97 2.04
C SER A 49 39.90 -16.28 2.23
N LYS A 50 38.80 -17.06 2.18
CA LYS A 50 37.51 -16.75 2.85
C LYS A 50 37.56 -16.85 4.39
N ALA A 51 38.77 -16.83 4.96
CA ALA A 51 38.99 -16.70 6.40
C ALA A 51 39.15 -15.22 6.84
N ASN A 52 39.08 -14.25 5.92
CA ASN A 52 39.22 -12.81 6.22
C ASN A 52 37.92 -11.99 6.06
N LEU A 53 36.75 -12.61 5.88
CA LEU A 53 35.45 -11.92 5.92
C LEU A 53 34.56 -12.32 7.10
N MET A 54 35.10 -13.05 8.08
CA MET A 54 34.51 -13.24 9.40
C MET A 54 35.35 -12.49 10.44
N SER A 55 35.21 -11.16 10.47
CA SER A 55 35.43 -10.27 11.63
C SER A 55 35.40 -8.78 11.25
N MET A 56 34.51 -8.34 10.34
CA MET A 56 34.13 -6.93 10.37
C MET A 56 33.19 -6.75 11.55
N SER A 57 33.76 -6.50 12.74
CA SER A 57 32.96 -5.99 13.84
C SER A 57 32.48 -4.61 13.42
N PHE A 58 31.22 -4.50 12.99
CA PHE A 58 30.58 -3.19 12.89
C PHE A 58 30.78 -2.49 14.24
N PRO A 59 31.12 -1.20 14.29
CA PRO A 59 31.24 -0.51 15.57
C PRO A 59 29.93 -0.67 16.36
N GLY A 60 30.04 -0.70 17.69
CA GLY A 60 28.84 -0.64 18.52
C GLY A 60 28.11 0.68 18.26
N LEU A 61 26.78 0.66 18.39
CA LEU A 61 25.97 1.87 18.18
C LEU A 61 26.47 3.02 19.05
N GLN A 62 26.49 4.21 18.45
CA GLN A 62 26.76 5.46 19.12
C GLN A 62 25.49 6.30 19.14
N LEU A 63 25.25 6.92 20.29
CA LEU A 63 24.16 7.88 20.48
C LEU A 63 24.77 9.20 20.94
N HIS A 64 24.57 10.26 20.16
CA HIS A 64 24.99 11.61 20.53
C HIS A 64 23.74 12.46 20.80
N ILE A 65 23.65 13.02 22.00
CA ILE A 65 22.53 13.87 22.42
C ILE A 65 23.05 15.29 22.55
N GLU A 66 22.59 16.16 21.67
CA GLU A 66 22.89 17.58 21.63
C GLU A 66 21.65 18.41 22.00
N ASP A 67 21.84 19.73 22.16
CA ASP A 67 20.77 20.64 22.57
C ASP A 67 19.61 20.66 21.56
N GLN A 68 19.92 20.59 20.25
CA GLN A 68 18.92 20.70 19.17
C GLN A 68 18.67 19.38 18.43
N HIS A 69 19.56 18.39 18.58
CA HIS A 69 19.50 17.15 17.82
C HIS A 69 19.91 15.94 18.66
N VAL A 70 19.37 14.78 18.30
CA VAL A 70 19.80 13.46 18.76
C VAL A 70 20.22 12.66 17.55
N VAL A 71 21.40 12.06 17.61
CA VAL A 71 22.06 11.41 16.50
C VAL A 71 22.28 9.94 16.82
N MET A 72 21.68 9.05 16.04
CA MET A 72 21.96 7.61 16.08
C MET A 72 22.95 7.26 14.98
N ASP A 73 24.01 6.53 15.32
CA ASP A 73 25.04 6.08 14.38
C ASP A 73 25.37 4.60 14.64
N ASN A 74 25.30 3.76 13.60
CA ASN A 74 25.68 2.33 13.68
C ASN A 74 26.91 1.97 12.82
N GLY A 75 27.63 2.98 12.31
CA GLY A 75 28.79 2.86 11.43
C GLY A 75 28.44 2.59 9.96
N ILE A 76 27.16 2.43 9.61
CA ILE A 76 26.67 2.29 8.22
C ILE A 76 25.96 3.57 7.79
N LEU A 77 25.10 4.10 8.66
CA LEU A 77 24.37 5.35 8.47
C LEU A 77 24.28 6.14 9.78
N GLN A 78 24.12 7.45 9.64
CA GLN A 78 23.79 8.35 10.74
C GLN A 78 22.39 8.92 10.53
N VAL A 79 21.58 8.98 11.58
CA VAL A 79 20.23 9.56 11.54
C VAL A 79 20.14 10.68 12.57
N ASN A 80 19.91 11.90 12.10
CA ASN A 80 19.74 13.10 12.92
C ASN A 80 18.26 13.35 13.16
N ILE A 81 17.88 13.50 14.42
CA ILE A 81 16.51 13.73 14.84
C ILE A 81 16.44 15.00 15.69
N SER A 82 15.48 15.89 15.44
CA SER A 82 15.34 17.13 16.22
C SER A 82 14.95 16.84 17.68
N ASN A 83 15.49 17.63 18.61
CA ASN A 83 15.30 17.48 20.04
C ASN A 83 14.55 18.70 20.63
N PRO A 84 13.35 18.55 21.22
CA PRO A 84 12.61 17.31 21.47
C PRO A 84 11.54 16.98 20.41
N GLU A 85 11.51 17.67 19.27
CA GLU A 85 10.35 17.60 18.37
C GLU A 85 10.24 16.27 17.62
N GLY A 86 11.34 15.51 17.47
CA GLY A 86 11.32 14.18 16.87
C GLY A 86 11.09 14.20 15.36
N MET A 87 11.69 15.14 14.62
CA MET A 87 11.71 15.15 13.16
C MET A 87 13.04 14.59 12.66
N VAL A 88 13.03 13.78 11.61
CA VAL A 88 14.28 13.32 10.98
C VAL A 88 14.81 14.47 10.12
N THR A 89 15.85 15.14 10.61
CA THR A 89 16.43 16.34 9.99
C THR A 89 17.54 16.03 9.00
N GLY A 90 18.14 14.84 9.12
CA GLY A 90 19.14 14.36 8.17
C GLY A 90 19.44 12.88 8.27
N ILE A 91 19.88 12.32 7.16
CA ILE A 91 20.33 10.92 7.04
C ILE A 91 21.65 10.94 6.27
N GLU A 92 22.76 10.63 6.93
CA GLU A 92 24.06 10.45 6.30
C GLU A 92 24.22 8.99 5.88
N TYR A 93 24.61 8.75 4.64
CA TYR A 93 24.79 7.40 4.12
C TYR A 93 25.74 7.37 2.93
N ASN A 94 26.64 6.38 2.89
CA ASN A 94 27.55 6.13 1.77
C ASN A 94 28.34 7.38 1.29
N GLY A 95 28.83 8.18 2.25
CA GLY A 95 29.59 9.41 1.98
C GLY A 95 28.75 10.61 1.54
N ILE A 96 27.42 10.50 1.52
CA ILE A 96 26.48 11.61 1.29
C ILE A 96 26.11 12.20 2.64
N ASP A 97 26.32 13.51 2.79
CA ASP A 97 26.07 14.28 4.00
C ASP A 97 24.61 14.26 4.46
N ASN A 98 23.68 14.37 3.53
CA ASN A 98 22.25 14.26 3.81
C ASN A 98 21.47 13.78 2.58
N LEU A 99 20.71 12.69 2.72
CA LEU A 99 19.80 12.20 1.68
C LEU A 99 18.51 13.03 1.57
N LEU A 100 18.17 13.81 2.61
CA LEU A 100 16.94 14.60 2.68
C LEU A 100 17.12 15.99 2.08
N GLU A 101 16.04 16.57 1.56
CA GLU A 101 16.05 17.86 0.86
C GLU A 101 16.57 18.99 1.77
N ILE A 102 17.82 19.38 1.57
CA ILE A 102 18.52 20.33 2.43
C ILE A 102 18.01 21.76 2.28
N LEU A 103 17.38 22.09 1.14
CA LEU A 103 16.77 23.40 0.91
C LEU A 103 15.44 23.56 1.67
N ASN A 104 14.85 22.46 2.14
CA ASN A 104 13.73 22.51 3.06
C ASN A 104 14.20 22.85 4.48
N GLU A 105 13.36 23.57 5.21
CA GLU A 105 13.44 23.66 6.67
C GLU A 105 13.50 22.25 7.27
N GLU A 106 14.25 22.06 8.37
CA GLU A 106 14.47 20.74 8.97
C GLU A 106 13.17 20.01 9.33
N SER A 107 12.17 20.76 9.80
CA SER A 107 10.83 20.24 10.13
C SER A 107 10.05 19.71 8.91
N ASN A 108 10.51 20.01 7.69
CA ASN A 108 9.90 19.66 6.42
C ASN A 108 10.74 18.65 5.61
N ARG A 109 11.64 17.90 6.26
CA ARG A 109 12.47 16.88 5.62
C ARG A 109 11.91 15.47 5.82
N GLY A 110 12.07 14.89 7.01
CA GLY A 110 11.43 13.65 7.42
C GLY A 110 10.56 13.86 8.65
N TYR A 111 9.25 13.65 8.55
CA TYR A 111 8.33 13.94 9.66
C TYR A 111 7.14 13.00 9.69
N TRP A 112 6.60 12.80 10.89
CA TRP A 112 5.27 12.26 11.10
C TRP A 112 4.25 13.38 10.94
N ASP A 113 3.13 13.13 10.27
CA ASP A 113 2.00 14.06 10.24
C ASP A 113 0.65 13.35 10.35
N LEU A 114 -0.34 14.08 10.87
CA LEU A 114 -1.74 13.69 10.81
C LEU A 114 -2.60 14.88 10.40
N VAL A 115 -3.77 14.55 9.85
CA VAL A 115 -4.83 15.50 9.54
C VAL A 115 -6.03 15.14 10.39
N TRP A 116 -6.52 16.08 11.19
CA TRP A 116 -7.61 15.84 12.13
C TRP A 116 -8.65 16.95 12.10
N ASN A 117 -9.84 16.69 12.64
CA ASN A 117 -10.93 17.64 12.74
C ASN A 117 -11.59 17.57 14.11
N VAL A 118 -12.17 18.69 14.56
CA VAL A 118 -13.11 18.66 15.68
C VAL A 118 -14.34 17.86 15.24
N ALA A 119 -14.87 17.00 16.12
CA ALA A 119 -16.05 16.21 15.82
C ALA A 119 -17.24 17.09 15.36
N GLY A 120 -17.93 16.66 14.29
CA GLY A 120 -19.06 17.41 13.71
C GLY A 120 -18.68 18.55 12.75
N SER A 121 -17.39 18.74 12.43
CA SER A 121 -16.95 19.70 11.42
C SER A 121 -17.48 19.35 10.03
N THR A 122 -18.04 20.33 9.31
CA THR A 122 -18.70 20.13 7.99
C THR A 122 -17.82 20.60 6.81
N GLY A 123 -16.50 20.39 6.88
CA GLY A 123 -15.54 20.83 5.86
C GLY A 123 -14.58 19.72 5.46
N THR A 124 -14.00 19.83 4.26
CA THR A 124 -13.05 18.84 3.69
C THR A 124 -11.59 19.12 4.03
N LYS A 125 -11.29 20.22 4.72
CA LYS A 125 -9.93 20.64 5.05
C LYS A 125 -9.70 20.53 6.55
N GLY A 126 -9.07 19.44 6.97
CA GLY A 126 -8.67 19.23 8.36
C GLY A 126 -7.48 20.08 8.80
N ILE A 127 -7.23 20.03 10.11
CA ILE A 127 -6.10 20.65 10.79
C ILE A 127 -4.89 19.73 10.60
N PHE A 128 -3.84 20.28 9.98
CA PHE A 128 -2.57 19.60 9.80
C PHE A 128 -1.73 19.71 11.07
N ASP A 129 -1.24 18.58 11.56
CA ASP A 129 -0.45 18.50 12.79
C ASP A 129 0.82 17.67 12.54
N ARG A 130 2.00 18.26 12.78
CA ARG A 130 3.30 17.60 12.62
C ARG A 130 3.69 16.71 13.79
N MET A 131 2.84 16.57 14.81
CA MET A 131 3.13 15.73 15.98
C MET A 131 4.48 16.08 16.62
N GLU A 132 4.79 17.38 16.72
CA GLU A 132 6.03 17.85 17.34
C GLU A 132 6.08 17.40 18.80
N GLY A 133 7.09 16.61 19.15
CA GLY A 133 7.34 16.18 20.51
C GLY A 133 7.69 17.36 21.43
N THR A 134 7.34 17.22 22.69
CA THR A 134 7.68 18.17 23.77
C THR A 134 8.66 17.57 24.77
N SER A 135 8.90 16.25 24.71
CA SER A 135 9.84 15.54 25.57
C SER A 135 10.52 14.41 24.82
N PHE A 136 11.84 14.32 24.98
CA PHE A 136 12.69 13.26 24.46
C PHE A 136 13.13 12.32 25.59
N LYS A 137 13.20 11.01 25.30
CA LYS A 137 13.74 9.98 26.18
C LYS A 137 14.52 8.93 25.40
N VAL A 138 15.64 8.48 25.97
CA VAL A 138 16.32 7.25 25.56
C VAL A 138 15.64 6.08 26.27
N ILE A 139 15.22 5.08 25.51
CA ILE A 139 14.46 3.92 26.00
C ILE A 139 15.39 2.71 26.10
N VAL A 140 16.18 2.48 25.05
CA VAL A 140 17.22 1.46 25.00
C VAL A 140 18.49 2.12 24.46
N GLU A 141 19.63 1.82 25.06
CA GLU A 141 20.96 2.22 24.57
C GLU A 141 21.97 1.14 24.95
N ASN A 142 22.43 0.41 23.96
CA ASN A 142 23.52 -0.56 24.08
C ASN A 142 24.19 -0.75 22.71
N GLU A 143 25.23 -1.59 22.63
CA GLU A 143 26.00 -1.78 21.39
C GLU A 143 25.19 -2.34 20.23
N GLU A 144 24.07 -3.03 20.50
CA GLU A 144 23.24 -3.71 19.50
C GLU A 144 22.02 -2.89 19.08
N GLN A 145 21.51 -2.02 19.95
CA GLN A 145 20.26 -1.30 19.76
C GLN A 145 20.25 0.06 20.45
N VAL A 146 19.70 1.04 19.74
CA VAL A 146 19.20 2.29 20.31
C VAL A 146 17.71 2.40 20.02
N GLU A 147 16.91 2.71 21.04
CA GLU A 147 15.51 3.11 20.89
C GLU A 147 15.27 4.46 21.56
N LEU A 148 14.70 5.39 20.79
CA LEU A 148 14.40 6.75 21.21
C LEU A 148 12.89 6.98 21.22
N SER A 149 12.41 7.83 22.14
CA SER A 149 11.02 8.25 22.29
C SER A 149 10.90 9.76 22.27
N PHE A 150 9.95 10.26 21.49
CA PHE A 150 9.60 11.67 21.37
C PHE A 150 8.10 11.82 21.63
N THR A 151 7.75 12.38 22.78
CA THR A 151 6.39 12.39 23.31
C THR A 151 5.77 13.79 23.30
N ARG A 152 4.49 13.86 22.94
CA ARG A 152 3.62 15.01 23.18
C ARG A 152 2.40 14.53 23.93
N LEU A 153 2.27 14.97 25.18
CA LEU A 153 1.08 14.72 25.98
C LEU A 153 0.04 15.80 25.67
N TRP A 154 -1.23 15.42 25.68
CA TRP A 154 -2.32 16.37 25.51
C TRP A 154 -2.95 16.76 26.85
N ASP A 155 -3.33 18.02 26.98
CA ASP A 155 -4.14 18.50 28.10
C ASP A 155 -5.18 19.54 27.60
N PRO A 156 -6.22 19.84 28.40
CA PRO A 156 -7.30 20.73 27.98
C PRO A 156 -6.88 22.14 27.54
N SER A 157 -5.69 22.64 27.91
CA SER A 157 -5.20 23.94 27.43
C SER A 157 -4.82 23.96 25.94
N MET A 158 -4.68 22.77 25.35
CA MET A 158 -4.36 22.53 23.93
C MET A 158 -5.59 22.33 23.05
N GLU A 159 -6.80 22.33 23.64
CA GLU A 159 -8.05 22.11 22.92
C GLU A 159 -8.21 23.07 21.73
N GLY A 160 -8.63 22.51 20.59
CA GLY A 160 -8.80 23.24 19.33
C GLY A 160 -7.51 23.65 18.62
N LYS A 161 -6.33 23.42 19.23
CA LYS A 161 -5.02 23.72 18.63
C LYS A 161 -4.30 22.46 18.19
N LEU A 162 -4.34 21.43 19.02
CA LEU A 162 -3.71 20.14 18.78
C LEU A 162 -4.73 19.02 18.95
N VAL A 163 -4.47 17.92 18.23
CA VAL A 163 -5.32 16.73 18.32
C VAL A 163 -5.36 16.22 19.76
N PRO A 164 -6.53 15.83 20.31
CA PRO A 164 -6.66 15.22 21.63
C PRO A 164 -6.02 13.83 21.73
N LEU A 165 -4.70 13.74 21.57
CA LEU A 165 -3.94 12.50 21.65
C LEU A 165 -2.64 12.70 22.42
N ASN A 166 -2.35 11.75 23.30
CA ASN A 166 -0.98 11.43 23.66
C ASN A 166 -0.33 10.78 22.45
N ILE A 167 0.83 11.30 22.05
CA ILE A 167 1.60 10.79 20.92
C ILE A 167 2.99 10.45 21.41
N ASP A 168 3.45 9.24 21.12
CA ASP A 168 4.81 8.78 21.37
C ASP A 168 5.40 8.25 20.06
N LYS A 169 6.27 9.05 19.43
CA LYS A 169 7.01 8.66 18.23
C LYS A 169 8.29 7.95 18.64
N ARG A 170 8.53 6.80 18.03
CA ARG A 170 9.65 5.93 18.35
C ARG A 170 10.55 5.73 17.14
N TYR A 171 11.85 5.72 17.39
CA TYR A 171 12.88 5.44 16.40
C TYR A 171 13.81 4.39 16.95
N ILE A 172 14.11 3.37 16.14
CA ILE A 172 14.99 2.27 16.52
C ILE A 172 16.08 2.12 15.47
N MET A 173 17.33 2.07 15.92
CA MET A 173 18.47 1.70 15.09
C MET A 173 19.11 0.43 15.65
N LEU A 174 19.50 -0.48 14.75
CA LEU A 174 20.13 -1.75 15.08
C LEU A 174 21.55 -1.82 14.53
N ARG A 175 22.41 -2.57 15.21
CA ARG A 175 23.79 -2.83 14.75
C ARG A 175 23.78 -3.65 13.47
N GLY A 176 24.60 -3.24 12.50
CA GLY A 176 24.73 -3.95 11.23
C GLY A 176 23.53 -3.81 10.28
N SER A 177 22.52 -3.02 10.64
CA SER A 177 21.35 -2.74 9.78
C SER A 177 21.61 -1.55 8.86
N SER A 178 21.32 -1.68 7.56
CA SER A 178 21.40 -0.56 6.61
C SER A 178 20.09 0.24 6.58
N GLY A 179 19.70 0.75 7.74
CA GLY A 179 18.43 1.45 7.91
C GLY A 179 18.01 1.59 9.36
N PHE A 180 16.86 2.21 9.57
CA PHE A 180 16.26 2.42 10.89
C PHE A 180 14.74 2.21 10.85
N TYR A 181 14.16 1.89 11.99
CA TYR A 181 12.73 1.67 12.14
C TYR A 181 12.06 2.88 12.77
N SER A 182 10.79 3.09 12.43
CA SER A 182 9.93 4.04 13.16
C SER A 182 8.54 3.47 13.38
N TYR A 183 7.99 3.75 14.55
CA TYR A 183 6.63 3.44 14.93
C TYR A 183 6.08 4.53 15.84
N ALA A 184 4.77 4.58 16.06
CA ALA A 184 4.18 5.52 16.99
C ALA A 184 3.03 4.88 17.79
N ILE A 185 2.86 5.34 19.02
CA ILE A 185 1.76 4.95 19.91
C ILE A 185 0.87 6.17 20.07
N TYR A 186 -0.40 6.03 19.72
CA TYR A 186 -1.42 7.05 19.95
C TYR A 186 -2.35 6.59 21.06
N GLU A 187 -2.69 7.49 21.97
CA GLU A 187 -3.62 7.23 23.06
C GLU A 187 -4.59 8.40 23.25
N HIS A 188 -5.88 8.10 23.23
CA HIS A 188 -6.99 8.97 23.58
C HIS A 188 -7.56 8.50 24.92
N LEU A 189 -7.64 9.40 25.90
CA LEU A 189 -8.22 9.10 27.21
C LEU A 189 -9.73 9.35 27.22
N GLU A 190 -10.44 8.65 28.11
CA GLU A 190 -11.90 8.66 28.18
C GLU A 190 -12.46 10.09 28.38
N GLU A 191 -11.81 10.88 29.22
CA GLU A 191 -12.21 12.24 29.57
C GLU A 191 -11.95 13.31 28.49
N TRP A 192 -11.36 12.94 27.36
CA TRP A 192 -10.95 13.87 26.31
C TRP A 192 -12.02 14.12 25.24
N PRO A 193 -11.95 15.29 24.57
CA PRO A 193 -13.00 15.71 23.63
C PRO A 193 -12.99 14.87 22.36
N ALA A 194 -14.18 14.67 21.82
CA ALA A 194 -14.41 14.01 20.54
C ALA A 194 -13.68 14.71 19.38
N PHE A 195 -13.10 13.90 18.49
CA PHE A 195 -12.36 14.38 17.33
C PHE A 195 -12.36 13.32 16.22
N ASN A 196 -11.90 13.71 15.03
CA ASN A 196 -11.77 12.84 13.87
C ASN A 196 -10.34 12.86 13.34
N ILE A 197 -9.83 11.73 12.84
CA ILE A 197 -8.58 11.66 12.08
C ILE A 197 -8.90 11.25 10.64
N ASP A 198 -8.43 12.04 9.68
CA ASP A 198 -8.60 11.78 8.25
C ASP A 198 -7.39 11.03 7.69
N ASN A 199 -6.18 11.38 8.14
CA ASN A 199 -4.92 10.81 7.66
C ASN A 199 -3.89 10.73 8.80
N THR A 200 -3.03 9.70 8.79
CA THR A 200 -1.76 9.69 9.54
C THR A 200 -0.68 8.93 8.77
N ARG A 201 0.55 9.46 8.76
CA ARG A 201 1.67 8.96 7.95
C ARG A 201 3.04 9.44 8.45
N ILE A 202 4.09 8.86 7.86
CA ILE A 202 5.42 9.49 7.75
C ILE A 202 5.61 9.98 6.32
N ALA A 203 6.26 11.13 6.17
CA ALA A 203 6.75 11.62 4.88
C ALA A 203 8.27 11.86 4.94
N PHE A 204 8.97 11.42 3.91
CA PHE A 204 10.37 11.78 3.65
C PHE A 204 10.47 12.53 2.33
N LYS A 205 11.05 13.73 2.38
CA LYS A 205 11.39 14.53 1.21
C LYS A 205 12.87 14.39 0.93
N LEU A 206 13.18 13.65 -0.12
CA LEU A 206 14.56 13.39 -0.53
C LEU A 206 15.08 14.55 -1.36
N ARG A 207 16.40 14.59 -1.53
CA ARG A 207 17.07 15.57 -2.38
C ARG A 207 16.62 15.48 -3.83
N GLU A 208 16.02 16.56 -4.32
CA GLU A 208 15.52 16.62 -5.70
C GLU A 208 16.64 16.62 -6.74
N ASP A 209 17.85 17.05 -6.38
CA ASP A 209 19.02 17.03 -7.26
C ASP A 209 19.67 15.63 -7.39
N MET A 210 19.25 14.68 -6.55
CA MET A 210 19.83 13.34 -6.50
C MET A 210 18.86 12.25 -6.95
N PHE A 211 17.63 12.27 -6.46
CA PHE A 211 16.67 11.18 -6.60
C PHE A 211 15.68 11.44 -7.73
N HIS A 212 15.91 10.81 -8.89
CA HIS A 212 15.13 11.06 -10.10
C HIS A 212 14.31 9.85 -10.58
N TYR A 213 14.60 8.65 -10.06
CA TYR A 213 13.93 7.42 -10.50
C TYR A 213 13.11 6.82 -9.37
N MET A 214 11.82 6.64 -9.59
CA MET A 214 10.89 6.08 -8.60
C MET A 214 10.55 4.64 -8.96
N ALA A 215 10.47 3.77 -7.96
CA ALA A 215 9.96 2.41 -8.10
C ALA A 215 8.92 2.11 -7.01
N ILE A 216 7.73 1.67 -7.44
CA ILE A 216 6.59 1.30 -6.56
C ILE A 216 6.06 -0.11 -6.86
N ALA A 217 6.42 -0.68 -8.01
CA ALA A 217 6.19 -2.06 -8.42
C ALA A 217 7.08 -2.38 -9.63
N ASP A 218 7.30 -3.66 -9.94
CA ASP A 218 8.13 -4.10 -11.09
C ASP A 218 7.68 -3.49 -12.43
N ASN A 219 6.38 -3.29 -12.61
CA ASN A 219 5.78 -2.68 -13.80
C ASN A 219 5.48 -1.18 -13.63
N ARG A 220 5.69 -0.60 -12.44
CA ARG A 220 5.45 0.82 -12.14
C ARG A 220 6.70 1.45 -11.55
N GLN A 221 7.63 1.73 -12.45
CA GLN A 221 8.89 2.39 -12.17
C GLN A 221 9.30 3.28 -13.34
N ARG A 222 9.86 4.46 -13.07
CA ARG A 222 10.25 5.43 -14.10
C ARG A 222 11.13 6.54 -13.55
N PHE A 223 11.80 7.25 -14.46
CA PHE A 223 12.20 8.63 -14.20
C PHE A 223 10.97 9.50 -14.00
N MET A 224 11.05 10.36 -12.99
CA MET A 224 9.99 11.26 -12.57
C MET A 224 10.33 12.70 -12.97
N PRO A 225 9.32 13.53 -13.30
CA PRO A 225 9.54 14.95 -13.51
C PRO A 225 10.07 15.63 -12.24
N LEU A 226 10.67 16.81 -12.40
CA LEU A 226 11.11 17.61 -11.27
C LEU A 226 9.92 18.38 -10.66
N PRO A 227 9.99 18.77 -9.37
CA PRO A 227 8.97 19.63 -8.76
C PRO A 227 8.75 20.93 -9.52
N GLU A 228 9.82 21.51 -10.05
CA GLU A 228 9.81 22.75 -10.83
C GLU A 228 8.98 22.62 -12.11
N ASP A 229 8.92 21.41 -12.68
CA ASP A 229 8.17 21.15 -13.91
C ASP A 229 6.66 21.34 -13.71
N ARG A 230 6.21 21.30 -12.46
CA ARG A 230 4.82 21.49 -12.07
C ARG A 230 4.47 22.95 -11.76
N LEU A 231 5.44 23.86 -11.73
CA LEU A 231 5.21 25.28 -11.45
C LEU A 231 4.42 25.95 -12.58
N PRO A 232 3.62 27.02 -12.31
CA PRO A 232 2.71 27.61 -13.31
C PRO A 232 3.35 28.12 -14.62
N ASP A 233 4.65 28.39 -14.63
CA ASP A 233 5.41 28.79 -15.82
C ASP A 233 5.86 27.60 -16.69
N ARG A 234 5.83 26.38 -16.15
CA ARG A 234 6.26 25.13 -16.80
C ARG A 234 5.15 24.08 -16.91
N GLY A 235 4.18 24.13 -16.03
CA GLY A 235 3.06 23.20 -15.93
C GLY A 235 1.72 23.90 -15.85
N GLN A 236 0.67 23.14 -16.13
CA GLN A 236 -0.71 23.60 -16.04
C GLN A 236 -1.50 22.66 -15.14
N ALA A 237 -1.93 23.16 -13.99
CA ALA A 237 -2.86 22.43 -13.13
C ALA A 237 -4.16 22.11 -13.89
N LEU A 238 -4.65 20.90 -13.72
CA LEU A 238 -5.86 20.39 -14.38
C LEU A 238 -7.07 20.52 -13.44
N ALA A 239 -7.99 19.55 -13.41
CA ALA A 239 -9.23 19.65 -12.63
C ALA A 239 -9.01 19.75 -11.12
N TYR A 240 -7.85 19.29 -10.62
CA TYR A 240 -7.46 19.36 -9.21
C TYR A 240 -5.92 19.55 -9.13
N PRO A 241 -5.40 20.16 -8.04
CA PRO A 241 -4.02 20.65 -7.99
C PRO A 241 -2.96 19.53 -8.03
N GLU A 242 -3.33 18.29 -7.71
CA GLU A 242 -2.44 17.15 -7.83
C GLU A 242 -2.13 16.76 -9.27
N ALA A 243 -3.05 16.96 -10.21
CA ALA A 243 -2.86 16.62 -11.62
C ALA A 243 -2.35 17.83 -12.40
N VAL A 244 -1.17 17.70 -12.99
CA VAL A 244 -0.50 18.79 -13.71
C VAL A 244 -0.04 18.28 -15.08
N LEU A 245 -0.45 19.00 -16.13
CA LEU A 245 0.10 18.82 -17.48
C LEU A 245 1.45 19.52 -17.57
N LEU A 246 2.49 18.79 -17.99
CA LEU A 246 3.85 19.30 -18.12
C LEU A 246 4.03 19.96 -19.50
N VAL A 247 4.01 21.30 -19.54
CA VAL A 247 3.99 22.09 -20.78
C VAL A 247 5.40 22.40 -21.28
N ASN A 248 6.29 22.78 -20.37
CA ASN A 248 7.68 23.14 -20.63
C ASN A 248 8.61 22.62 -19.50
N PRO A 249 8.65 21.29 -19.29
CA PRO A 249 9.52 20.70 -18.27
C PRO A 249 11.00 20.92 -18.59
N VAL A 250 11.84 20.87 -17.55
CA VAL A 250 13.30 20.88 -17.61
C VAL A 250 13.79 19.71 -18.45
N GLU A 251 13.26 18.51 -18.21
CA GLU A 251 13.50 17.34 -19.05
C GLU A 251 12.48 17.28 -20.20
N PRO A 252 12.90 17.47 -21.46
CA PRO A 252 11.97 17.56 -22.59
C PRO A 252 11.15 16.28 -22.83
N ASP A 253 11.62 15.13 -22.36
CA ASP A 253 10.95 13.84 -22.54
C ASP A 253 9.63 13.76 -21.77
N PHE A 254 9.45 14.53 -20.68
CA PHE A 254 8.18 14.58 -19.96
C PHE A 254 7.16 15.54 -20.58
N LYS A 255 7.54 16.28 -21.64
CA LYS A 255 6.65 17.27 -22.24
C LYS A 255 5.38 16.62 -22.78
N GLY A 256 4.24 17.22 -22.43
CA GLY A 256 2.92 16.74 -22.79
C GLY A 256 2.42 15.59 -21.93
N GLU A 257 3.16 15.18 -20.89
CA GLU A 257 2.66 14.21 -19.93
C GLU A 257 1.84 14.85 -18.82
N VAL A 258 0.93 14.08 -18.23
CA VAL A 258 0.26 14.43 -16.98
C VAL A 258 0.95 13.72 -15.83
N ASP A 259 1.40 14.50 -14.84
CA ASP A 259 1.84 13.98 -13.55
C ASP A 259 0.73 14.18 -12.52
N ASP A 260 0.29 13.08 -11.92
CA ASP A 260 -0.73 13.04 -10.88
C ASP A 260 -0.33 12.05 -9.79
N LYS A 261 -0.20 12.54 -8.56
CA LYS A 261 0.25 11.72 -7.42
C LYS A 261 -0.66 10.51 -7.17
N TYR A 262 -1.95 10.59 -7.50
CA TYR A 262 -2.90 9.49 -7.30
C TYR A 262 -2.69 8.32 -8.26
N GLN A 263 -1.94 8.54 -9.35
CA GLN A 263 -1.56 7.47 -10.25
C GLN A 263 -0.53 6.53 -9.61
N TYR A 264 0.16 6.95 -8.54
CA TYR A 264 1.19 6.16 -7.87
C TYR A 264 0.69 5.49 -6.57
N ALA A 265 -0.62 5.34 -6.42
CA ALA A 265 -1.19 4.59 -5.30
C ALA A 265 -1.08 3.07 -5.49
N CYS A 266 -0.98 2.33 -4.40
CA CYS A 266 -0.93 0.86 -4.36
C CYS A 266 -1.98 0.33 -3.37
N GLU A 267 -2.56 -0.84 -3.68
CA GLU A 267 -3.39 -1.57 -2.74
C GLU A 267 -2.55 -2.04 -1.54
N ASN A 268 -3.11 -2.00 -0.33
CA ASN A 268 -2.39 -2.36 0.90
C ASN A 268 -1.71 -3.73 0.80
N LYS A 269 -2.39 -4.73 0.22
CA LYS A 269 -1.83 -6.09 0.04
C LYS A 269 -0.51 -6.14 -0.73
N ASP A 270 -0.29 -5.19 -1.64
CA ASP A 270 0.90 -5.11 -2.50
C ASP A 270 1.88 -4.01 -2.06
N ASN A 271 1.42 -3.06 -1.24
CA ASN A 271 2.19 -1.90 -0.77
C ASN A 271 3.15 -2.27 0.35
N ARG A 272 4.21 -3.03 0.02
CA ARG A 272 5.22 -3.53 0.98
C ARG A 272 6.58 -2.88 0.86
N VAL A 273 6.97 -2.43 -0.33
CA VAL A 273 8.22 -1.70 -0.58
C VAL A 273 8.06 -0.74 -1.75
N HIS A 274 8.53 0.49 -1.56
CA HIS A 274 8.60 1.52 -2.59
C HIS A 274 9.62 2.58 -2.21
N GLY A 275 10.07 3.36 -3.19
CA GLY A 275 11.12 4.32 -2.93
C GLY A 275 11.69 5.00 -4.17
N TRP A 276 12.92 5.45 -4.03
CA TRP A 276 13.65 6.24 -5.01
C TRP A 276 15.08 5.75 -5.18
N ILE A 277 15.58 5.92 -6.40
CA ILE A 277 16.96 5.67 -6.79
C ILE A 277 17.60 7.00 -7.18
N SER A 278 18.76 7.27 -6.58
CA SER A 278 19.76 8.19 -7.11
C SER A 278 20.77 7.39 -7.93
N ASN A 279 21.13 7.89 -9.11
CA ASN A 279 22.11 7.24 -9.98
C ASN A 279 23.55 7.70 -9.69
N ASN A 280 23.72 8.89 -9.09
CA ASN A 280 25.03 9.47 -8.83
C ASN A 280 25.07 10.25 -7.51
N PRO A 281 25.65 9.69 -6.44
CA PRO A 281 26.07 8.27 -6.34
C PRO A 281 24.89 7.29 -6.41
N SER A 282 25.15 6.04 -6.77
CA SER A 282 24.13 4.99 -6.88
C SER A 282 23.61 4.56 -5.50
N VAL A 283 22.49 5.13 -5.08
CA VAL A 283 21.87 4.93 -3.75
C VAL A 283 20.36 4.77 -3.87
N GLY A 284 19.81 3.79 -3.16
CA GLY A 284 18.38 3.59 -3.01
C GLY A 284 17.89 4.04 -1.63
N PHE A 285 16.71 4.65 -1.60
CA PHE A 285 15.96 4.99 -0.39
C PHE A 285 14.59 4.30 -0.44
N TRP A 286 14.30 3.44 0.54
CA TRP A 286 13.13 2.56 0.49
C TRP A 286 12.32 2.62 1.78
N GLN A 287 10.99 2.68 1.64
CA GLN A 287 10.04 2.46 2.71
C GLN A 287 9.57 1.01 2.66
N ILE A 288 9.84 0.24 3.72
CA ILE A 288 9.41 -1.16 3.84
C ILE A 288 8.34 -1.29 4.94
N THR A 289 7.24 -1.94 4.60
CA THR A 289 6.14 -2.28 5.51
C THR A 289 6.05 -3.80 5.65
N ALA A 290 6.48 -4.33 6.80
CA ALA A 290 6.51 -5.78 7.04
C ALA A 290 5.14 -6.38 7.41
N SER A 291 4.26 -5.56 8.00
CA SER A 291 2.93 -5.98 8.42
C SER A 291 1.91 -4.89 8.16
N ASP A 292 0.71 -5.31 7.77
CA ASP A 292 -0.42 -4.43 7.54
C ASP A 292 -1.33 -4.27 8.78
N GLU A 293 -0.94 -4.85 9.94
CA GLU A 293 -1.84 -4.99 11.11
C GLU A 293 -2.49 -3.68 11.56
N PHE A 294 -1.75 -2.58 11.40
CA PHE A 294 -2.15 -1.25 11.81
C PHE A 294 -2.87 -0.45 10.72
N ARG A 295 -2.82 -0.88 9.45
CA ARG A 295 -3.43 -0.16 8.32
C ARG A 295 -4.95 -0.20 8.43
N SER A 296 -5.62 0.68 7.68
CA SER A 296 -7.08 0.72 7.57
C SER A 296 -7.59 0.21 6.21
N GLY A 297 -8.83 -0.28 6.17
CA GLY A 297 -9.60 -0.51 4.94
C GLY A 297 -9.38 -1.85 4.23
N GLY A 298 -8.82 -2.84 4.92
CA GLY A 298 -8.57 -4.17 4.35
C GLY A 298 -7.50 -4.21 3.24
N PRO A 299 -7.40 -5.35 2.54
CA PRO A 299 -6.32 -5.62 1.58
C PRO A 299 -6.36 -4.76 0.32
N LEU A 300 -7.56 -4.39 -0.16
CA LEU A 300 -7.74 -3.67 -1.44
C LEU A 300 -7.72 -2.15 -1.30
N LYS A 301 -7.66 -1.62 -0.08
CA LYS A 301 -7.58 -0.16 0.13
C LYS A 301 -6.32 0.38 -0.53
N GLN A 302 -6.50 1.38 -1.39
CA GLN A 302 -5.39 2.06 -2.04
C GLN A 302 -4.82 3.17 -1.14
N CYS A 303 -3.50 3.20 -1.05
CA CYS A 303 -2.74 4.20 -0.32
C CYS A 303 -1.65 4.80 -1.22
N LEU A 304 -1.32 6.07 -1.00
CA LEU A 304 -0.22 6.73 -1.69
C LEU A 304 1.12 6.09 -1.29
N THR A 305 2.08 6.11 -2.21
CA THR A 305 3.43 5.56 -2.01
C THR A 305 4.48 6.67 -2.18
N SER A 306 5.27 6.61 -3.24
CA SER A 306 6.19 7.66 -3.68
C SER A 306 5.57 8.52 -4.78
N HIS A 307 5.98 9.79 -4.87
CA HIS A 307 5.57 10.71 -5.93
C HIS A 307 6.55 11.89 -6.09
N VAL A 308 6.35 12.69 -7.14
CA VAL A 308 7.16 13.88 -7.49
C VAL A 308 7.53 14.76 -6.27
N GLY A 309 8.73 15.37 -6.28
CA GLY A 309 9.30 16.04 -5.09
C GLY A 309 10.13 15.11 -4.22
N PRO A 310 10.96 14.27 -4.86
CA PRO A 310 11.13 12.84 -4.55
C PRO A 310 10.66 12.49 -3.14
N THR A 311 9.34 12.34 -3.03
CA THR A 311 8.68 12.15 -1.75
C THR A 311 8.39 10.67 -1.59
N THR A 312 8.66 10.13 -0.40
CA THR A 312 8.30 8.76 0.00
C THR A 312 7.35 8.83 1.18
N LEU A 313 6.19 8.18 1.10
CA LEU A 313 5.19 8.15 2.16
C LEU A 313 5.06 6.77 2.79
N ALA A 314 4.99 6.71 4.12
CA ALA A 314 4.48 5.55 4.85
C ALA A 314 3.08 5.87 5.35
N ILE A 315 2.04 5.45 4.61
CA ILE A 315 0.64 5.71 4.98
C ILE A 315 0.15 4.64 5.96
N PHE A 316 -0.31 5.07 7.14
CA PHE A 316 -0.94 4.19 8.12
C PHE A 316 -2.46 4.24 8.02
N HIS A 317 -3.00 5.43 7.81
CA HIS A 317 -4.42 5.66 7.65
C HIS A 317 -4.67 6.79 6.65
N SER A 318 -5.69 6.64 5.80
CA SER A 318 -6.16 7.72 4.93
C SER A 318 -7.57 7.49 4.37
N VAL A 319 -8.34 8.57 4.32
CA VAL A 319 -9.66 8.65 3.65
C VAL A 319 -9.62 8.63 2.12
N HIS A 320 -8.44 8.71 1.48
CA HIS A 320 -8.34 8.67 0.02
C HIS A 320 -9.01 7.42 -0.56
N TYR A 321 -9.80 7.56 -1.62
CA TYR A 321 -10.58 6.50 -2.28
C TYR A 321 -11.74 5.89 -1.47
N SER A 322 -12.04 6.40 -0.28
CA SER A 322 -13.16 5.91 0.54
C SER A 322 -14.01 7.02 1.14
N GLY A 323 -13.49 8.24 1.22
CA GLY A 323 -14.24 9.38 1.75
C GLY A 323 -14.57 9.21 3.24
N GLU A 324 -15.76 9.66 3.63
CA GLU A 324 -16.18 9.73 5.03
C GLU A 324 -16.29 8.36 5.73
N ASP A 325 -16.42 7.28 4.96
CA ASP A 325 -16.55 5.90 5.45
C ASP A 325 -15.30 5.42 6.20
N LEU A 326 -14.15 6.04 5.94
CA LEU A 326 -12.89 5.72 6.60
C LEU A 326 -12.39 6.81 7.55
N ILE A 327 -13.17 7.84 7.86
CA ILE A 327 -12.76 8.78 8.92
C ILE A 327 -12.71 8.04 10.26
N LEU A 328 -11.58 8.08 10.98
CA LEU A 328 -11.51 7.61 12.37
C LEU A 328 -12.23 8.62 13.26
N LYS A 329 -13.43 8.29 13.74
CA LYS A 329 -14.27 9.17 14.56
C LYS A 329 -14.21 8.74 16.02
N PHE A 330 -13.77 9.60 16.92
CA PHE A 330 -13.74 9.34 18.36
C PHE A 330 -14.84 10.10 19.07
N GLY A 331 -15.65 9.40 19.85
CA GLY A 331 -16.66 10.01 20.72
C GLY A 331 -16.10 10.52 22.05
N PRO A 332 -16.88 11.30 22.81
CA PRO A 332 -16.56 11.53 24.21
C PRO A 332 -16.68 10.20 24.98
N ASN A 333 -15.82 9.96 25.96
CA ASN A 333 -15.75 8.70 26.71
C ASN A 333 -15.38 7.46 25.88
N GLU A 334 -14.59 7.64 24.82
CA GLU A 334 -14.08 6.55 23.99
C GLU A 334 -12.56 6.40 24.15
N PRO A 335 -12.06 5.71 25.20
CA PRO A 335 -10.63 5.48 25.33
C PRO A 335 -10.15 4.63 24.15
N TRP A 336 -9.00 4.99 23.59
CA TRP A 336 -8.44 4.30 22.45
C TRP A 336 -6.92 4.35 22.49
N LYS A 337 -6.28 3.23 22.19
CA LYS A 337 -4.82 3.14 22.09
C LYS A 337 -4.43 2.26 20.93
N LYS A 338 -3.50 2.72 20.09
CA LYS A 338 -3.03 1.97 18.92
C LYS A 338 -1.58 2.25 18.61
N VAL A 339 -0.89 1.19 18.19
CA VAL A 339 0.47 1.23 17.64
C VAL A 339 0.40 1.23 16.12
N PHE A 340 1.10 2.18 15.49
CA PHE A 340 1.30 2.28 14.05
C PHE A 340 2.76 1.97 13.70
N GLY A 341 2.98 1.00 12.80
CA GLY A 341 4.31 0.46 12.51
C GLY A 341 4.66 -0.77 13.38
N PRO A 342 5.94 -1.14 13.48
CA PRO A 342 7.09 -0.47 12.87
C PRO A 342 7.16 -0.59 11.34
N VAL A 343 7.54 0.51 10.69
CA VAL A 343 8.00 0.52 9.30
C VAL A 343 9.52 0.67 9.28
N PHE A 344 10.16 0.15 8.24
CA PHE A 344 11.62 0.18 8.09
C PHE A 344 12.02 1.12 6.95
N ILE A 345 12.96 2.01 7.22
CA ILE A 345 13.57 2.89 6.23
C ILE A 345 14.91 2.26 5.85
N TYR A 346 14.96 1.68 4.67
CA TYR A 346 16.08 0.90 4.18
C TYR A 346 16.88 1.67 3.14
N LEU A 347 18.20 1.60 3.26
CA LEU A 347 19.15 2.22 2.35
C LEU A 347 20.07 1.15 1.77
N ASN A 348 20.35 1.25 0.48
CA ASN A 348 21.35 0.42 -0.17
C ASN A 348 22.12 1.24 -1.22
N SER A 349 23.26 0.72 -1.64
CA SER A 349 24.14 1.37 -2.61
C SER A 349 24.84 0.35 -3.49
N LEU A 350 25.21 0.77 -4.70
CA LEU A 350 25.98 -0.04 -5.63
C LEU A 350 27.39 0.54 -5.82
N THR A 351 28.27 -0.29 -6.38
CA THR A 351 29.57 0.18 -6.88
C THR A 351 29.41 0.80 -8.28
N ASP A 352 30.35 1.67 -8.65
CA ASP A 352 30.31 2.38 -9.93
C ASP A 352 30.25 1.41 -11.13
N GLY A 353 29.24 1.61 -11.99
CA GLY A 353 29.07 0.86 -13.25
C GLY A 353 28.06 -0.29 -13.20
N ASP A 354 27.51 -0.60 -12.02
CA ASP A 354 26.40 -1.55 -11.89
C ASP A 354 25.08 -0.95 -12.42
N ASP A 355 24.11 -1.81 -12.76
CA ASP A 355 22.76 -1.38 -13.13
C ASP A 355 22.01 -0.85 -11.89
N PRO A 356 21.59 0.44 -11.85
CA PRO A 356 20.88 1.00 -10.71
C PRO A 356 19.60 0.24 -10.33
N LEU A 357 18.99 -0.51 -11.26
CA LEU A 357 17.82 -1.34 -10.97
C LEU A 357 18.11 -2.50 -10.00
N LEU A 358 19.38 -2.87 -9.79
CA LEU A 358 19.76 -3.84 -8.76
C LEU A 358 19.42 -3.33 -7.34
N LEU A 359 19.37 -2.01 -7.12
CA LEU A 359 18.93 -1.43 -5.84
C LEU A 359 17.48 -1.81 -5.51
N TRP A 360 16.61 -1.88 -6.53
CA TRP A 360 15.21 -2.29 -6.36
C TRP A 360 15.10 -3.79 -6.05
N GLU A 361 15.86 -4.62 -6.76
CA GLU A 361 15.85 -6.08 -6.51
C GLU A 361 16.32 -6.41 -5.09
N ASP A 362 17.38 -5.73 -4.62
CA ASP A 362 17.89 -5.87 -3.27
C ASP A 362 16.88 -5.35 -2.21
N ALA A 363 16.21 -4.22 -2.46
CA ALA A 363 15.14 -3.72 -1.58
C ALA A 363 13.96 -4.69 -1.46
N LYS A 364 13.61 -5.41 -2.54
CA LYS A 364 12.61 -6.49 -2.50
C LYS A 364 13.09 -7.67 -1.64
N GLN A 365 14.37 -8.05 -1.71
CA GLN A 365 14.91 -9.11 -0.84
C GLN A 365 14.88 -8.68 0.62
N GLN A 366 15.27 -7.43 0.93
CA GLN A 366 15.16 -6.88 2.27
C GLN A 366 13.71 -6.90 2.75
N MET A 367 12.74 -6.50 1.92
CA MET A 367 11.32 -6.54 2.27
C MET A 367 10.85 -7.95 2.63
N ILE A 368 11.27 -8.98 1.87
CA ILE A 368 10.95 -10.38 2.19
C ILE A 368 11.53 -10.77 3.55
N TYR A 369 12.78 -10.37 3.83
CA TYR A 369 13.42 -10.63 5.13
C TYR A 369 12.67 -9.95 6.29
N GLU A 370 12.28 -8.68 6.14
CA GLU A 370 11.51 -7.96 7.16
C GLU A 370 10.14 -8.62 7.42
N VAL A 371 9.42 -9.03 6.35
CA VAL A 371 8.13 -9.74 6.47
C VAL A 371 8.29 -11.08 7.18
N GLN A 372 9.38 -11.81 6.94
CA GLN A 372 9.65 -13.11 7.57
C GLN A 372 10.10 -12.98 9.03
N THR A 373 10.75 -11.86 9.37
CA THR A 373 11.28 -11.61 10.71
C THR A 373 10.24 -10.97 11.63
N TRP A 374 9.23 -10.31 11.07
CA TRP A 374 8.11 -9.76 11.84
C TRP A 374 7.27 -10.90 12.48
N PRO A 375 6.83 -10.75 13.75
CA PRO A 375 6.95 -9.59 14.65
C PRO A 375 8.33 -9.45 15.26
N TYR A 376 8.82 -8.21 15.29
CA TYR A 376 10.14 -7.91 15.82
C TYR A 376 10.22 -8.10 17.34
N SER A 377 11.35 -8.61 17.84
CA SER A 377 11.61 -8.80 19.27
C SER A 377 12.23 -7.57 19.95
N PHE A 378 12.72 -6.62 19.17
CA PHE A 378 13.51 -5.49 19.66
C PHE A 378 12.69 -4.26 20.15
N PRO A 379 11.45 -3.97 19.71
CA PRO A 379 10.72 -2.82 20.25
C PRO A 379 10.47 -2.98 21.76
N ALA A 380 10.87 -1.99 22.56
CA ALA A 380 10.81 -2.07 24.02
C ALA A 380 9.45 -1.68 24.61
N SER A 381 8.54 -1.11 23.82
CA SER A 381 7.21 -0.72 24.30
C SER A 381 6.34 -1.96 24.57
N GLU A 382 5.74 -2.01 25.76
CA GLU A 382 4.74 -3.02 26.14
C GLU A 382 3.46 -2.94 25.26
N ASP A 383 3.21 -1.79 24.63
CA ASP A 383 2.11 -1.65 23.68
C ASP A 383 2.35 -2.42 22.38
N PHE A 384 3.59 -2.78 22.06
CA PHE A 384 3.93 -3.65 20.94
C PHE A 384 4.04 -5.10 21.43
N GLN A 385 3.08 -5.95 21.04
CA GLN A 385 3.11 -7.35 21.43
C GLN A 385 4.22 -8.10 20.67
N SER A 386 5.07 -8.78 21.43
CA SER A 386 6.06 -9.73 20.92
C SER A 386 5.40 -10.97 20.31
N ALA A 387 6.19 -11.79 19.61
CA ALA A 387 5.67 -12.95 18.87
C ALA A 387 4.96 -13.97 19.78
N ASP A 388 5.47 -14.25 20.98
CA ASP A 388 4.89 -15.18 21.96
C ASP A 388 3.63 -14.63 22.64
N GLN A 389 3.40 -13.32 22.54
CA GLN A 389 2.19 -12.66 23.02
C GLN A 389 1.04 -12.66 22.01
N ARG A 390 1.27 -13.19 20.81
CA ARG A 390 0.31 -13.21 19.71
C ARG A 390 -0.23 -14.62 19.49
N GLY A 391 -1.37 -14.72 18.81
CA GLY A 391 -2.01 -15.99 18.46
C GLY A 391 -2.03 -16.26 16.96
N SER A 392 -2.59 -17.40 16.59
CA SER A 392 -2.83 -17.81 15.20
C SER A 392 -4.24 -18.37 15.02
N VAL A 393 -4.77 -18.21 13.81
CA VAL A 393 -6.03 -18.80 13.36
C VAL A 393 -5.82 -19.51 12.03
N CYS A 394 -6.26 -20.75 11.93
CA CYS A 394 -6.29 -21.51 10.69
C CYS A 394 -7.66 -22.16 10.48
N GLY A 395 -7.89 -22.64 9.26
CA GLY A 395 -9.10 -23.35 8.89
C GLY A 395 -9.18 -23.55 7.38
N ARG A 396 -10.36 -23.93 6.90
CA ARG A 396 -10.65 -24.10 5.48
C ARG A 396 -11.96 -23.43 5.09
N LEU A 397 -11.90 -22.52 4.12
CA LEU A 397 -13.08 -21.88 3.55
C LEU A 397 -13.63 -22.70 2.39
N LEU A 398 -14.91 -23.04 2.48
CA LEU A 398 -15.67 -23.71 1.43
C LEU A 398 -16.79 -22.81 0.93
N ILE A 399 -17.19 -23.00 -0.31
CA ILE A 399 -18.33 -22.31 -0.91
C ILE A 399 -19.44 -23.34 -1.13
N GLN A 400 -20.66 -22.99 -0.73
CA GLN A 400 -21.86 -23.74 -1.04
C GLN A 400 -22.85 -22.86 -1.78
N ASP A 401 -22.83 -22.94 -3.11
CA ASP A 401 -23.79 -22.24 -3.98
C ASP A 401 -24.83 -23.22 -4.50
N ARG A 402 -25.95 -23.35 -3.77
CA ARG A 402 -27.06 -24.27 -4.06
C ARG A 402 -27.68 -24.13 -5.47
N TYR A 403 -27.44 -23.02 -6.16
CA TYR A 403 -27.94 -22.82 -7.53
C TYR A 403 -26.95 -23.27 -8.61
N ILE A 404 -25.72 -23.61 -8.22
CA ILE A 404 -24.67 -24.15 -9.09
C ILE A 404 -24.43 -25.63 -8.77
N SER A 405 -24.26 -25.97 -7.49
CA SER A 405 -24.00 -27.32 -7.01
C SER A 405 -24.46 -27.50 -5.56
N GLU A 406 -24.89 -28.71 -5.21
CA GLU A 406 -25.18 -29.10 -3.81
C GLU A 406 -23.89 -29.45 -3.03
N GLU A 407 -22.77 -29.63 -3.74
CA GLU A 407 -21.47 -29.97 -3.14
C GLU A 407 -20.70 -28.72 -2.70
N ASN A 408 -20.00 -28.83 -1.58
CA ASN A 408 -19.06 -27.81 -1.13
C ASN A 408 -17.83 -27.82 -2.03
N VAL A 409 -17.48 -26.65 -2.56
CA VAL A 409 -16.26 -26.46 -3.36
C VAL A 409 -15.24 -25.63 -2.57
N PRO A 410 -13.93 -25.85 -2.75
CA PRO A 410 -12.90 -25.01 -2.15
C PRO A 410 -13.07 -23.51 -2.44
N GLY A 411 -12.93 -22.68 -1.41
CA GLY A 411 -12.79 -21.23 -1.51
C GLY A 411 -11.42 -20.83 -2.07
N ASN A 412 -11.10 -21.30 -3.28
CA ASN A 412 -9.80 -21.07 -3.92
C ASN A 412 -9.48 -19.57 -3.95
N CYS A 413 -8.26 -19.21 -3.53
CA CYS A 413 -7.75 -17.85 -3.68
C CYS A 413 -8.52 -16.79 -2.87
N ALA A 414 -9.38 -17.23 -1.94
CA ALA A 414 -10.20 -16.36 -1.09
C ALA A 414 -9.34 -15.44 -0.25
N TYR A 415 -9.79 -14.21 -0.08
CA TYR A 415 -9.24 -13.31 0.91
C TYR A 415 -9.94 -13.59 2.23
N VAL A 416 -9.17 -14.01 3.23
CA VAL A 416 -9.65 -14.32 4.58
C VAL A 416 -8.96 -13.39 5.55
N GLY A 417 -9.70 -12.78 6.47
CA GLY A 417 -9.12 -11.86 7.43
C GLY A 417 -9.86 -11.75 8.74
N LEU A 418 -9.16 -11.21 9.73
CA LEU A 418 -9.65 -10.90 11.06
C LEU A 418 -9.66 -9.39 11.23
N ALA A 419 -10.77 -8.86 11.72
CA ALA A 419 -10.93 -7.46 12.09
C ALA A 419 -11.89 -7.39 13.28
N LEU A 420 -12.11 -6.19 13.83
CA LEU A 420 -13.06 -6.01 14.92
C LEU A 420 -14.44 -6.60 14.57
N PRO A 421 -15.18 -7.11 15.56
CA PRO A 421 -16.55 -7.54 15.38
C PRO A 421 -17.42 -6.46 14.75
N GLY A 422 -18.23 -6.85 13.77
CA GLY A 422 -19.05 -5.92 13.00
C GLY A 422 -19.98 -6.65 12.04
N ASN A 423 -20.61 -5.89 11.15
CA ASN A 423 -21.49 -6.44 10.12
C ASN A 423 -20.67 -7.12 9.00
N VAL A 424 -21.33 -7.99 8.24
CA VAL A 424 -20.78 -8.63 7.04
C VAL A 424 -20.11 -7.58 6.12
N GLY A 425 -18.85 -7.82 5.75
CA GLY A 425 -18.04 -6.94 4.92
C GLY A 425 -17.46 -5.69 5.62
N SER A 426 -17.66 -5.50 6.93
CA SER A 426 -17.16 -4.34 7.69
C SER A 426 -15.65 -4.18 7.68
N TRP A 427 -14.88 -5.28 7.58
CA TRP A 427 -13.41 -5.25 7.59
C TRP A 427 -12.80 -4.38 6.48
N GLN A 428 -13.51 -4.19 5.36
CA GLN A 428 -13.10 -3.29 4.28
C GLN A 428 -13.19 -1.80 4.65
N ARG A 429 -13.85 -1.48 5.77
CA ARG A 429 -14.00 -0.15 6.34
C ARG A 429 -13.45 -0.05 7.76
N GLU A 430 -12.78 -1.10 8.26
CA GLU A 430 -12.16 -1.09 9.57
C GLU A 430 -10.98 -0.11 9.59
N CYS A 431 -10.89 0.72 10.63
CA CYS A 431 -9.88 1.77 10.73
C CYS A 431 -9.43 2.09 12.18
N LYS A 432 -10.19 1.69 13.21
CA LYS A 432 -9.87 1.90 14.62
C LYS A 432 -9.09 0.74 15.23
N GLY A 433 -9.46 -0.49 14.90
CA GLY A 433 -8.82 -1.71 15.39
C GLY A 433 -7.61 -2.14 14.58
N TYR A 434 -7.14 -3.34 14.88
CA TYR A 434 -6.14 -4.06 14.08
C TYR A 434 -6.85 -4.99 13.08
N GLN A 435 -6.21 -5.23 11.94
CA GLN A 435 -6.74 -6.14 10.94
C GLN A 435 -5.64 -7.02 10.35
N PHE A 436 -5.95 -8.29 10.11
CA PHE A 436 -5.02 -9.29 9.62
C PHE A 436 -5.65 -10.02 8.45
N TRP A 437 -4.87 -10.40 7.44
CA TRP A 437 -5.41 -11.14 6.31
C TRP A 437 -4.39 -12.03 5.64
N THR A 438 -4.92 -13.02 4.93
CA THR A 438 -4.16 -13.95 4.10
C THR A 438 -4.98 -14.32 2.87
N ARG A 439 -4.37 -15.07 1.96
CA ARG A 439 -5.08 -15.73 0.87
C ARG A 439 -5.17 -17.23 1.14
N ALA A 440 -6.36 -17.79 0.98
CA ALA A 440 -6.53 -19.22 0.99
C ALA A 440 -5.84 -19.86 -0.22
N ASP A 441 -5.35 -21.08 -0.05
CA ASP A 441 -4.78 -21.88 -1.13
C ASP A 441 -5.84 -22.41 -2.10
N GLU A 442 -5.44 -23.25 -3.06
CA GLU A 442 -6.33 -23.83 -4.07
C GLU A 442 -7.41 -24.75 -3.47
N ASP A 443 -7.14 -25.32 -2.29
CA ASP A 443 -8.04 -26.22 -1.55
C ASP A 443 -8.85 -25.49 -0.47
N GLY A 444 -8.71 -24.16 -0.38
CA GLY A 444 -9.43 -23.28 0.52
C GLY A 444 -8.83 -23.18 1.93
N TYR A 445 -7.67 -23.79 2.18
CA TYR A 445 -7.02 -23.69 3.49
C TYR A 445 -6.39 -22.32 3.67
N PHE A 446 -6.49 -21.78 4.88
CA PHE A 446 -5.88 -20.51 5.25
C PHE A 446 -5.22 -20.59 6.61
N SER A 447 -4.22 -19.73 6.81
CA SER A 447 -3.56 -19.50 8.10
C SER A 447 -3.22 -18.02 8.24
N ILE A 448 -3.62 -17.44 9.36
CA ILE A 448 -3.32 -16.09 9.78
C ILE A 448 -2.54 -16.20 11.08
N ASN A 449 -1.26 -15.80 11.05
CA ASN A 449 -0.35 -15.90 12.18
C ASN A 449 -0.11 -14.51 12.80
N ASN A 450 0.50 -14.50 13.98
CA ASN A 450 0.96 -13.28 14.67
C ASN A 450 -0.16 -12.26 14.95
N ILE A 451 -1.36 -12.76 15.23
CA ILE A 451 -2.55 -11.98 15.51
C ILE A 451 -2.42 -11.40 16.92
N ARG A 452 -2.63 -10.09 17.05
CA ARG A 452 -2.64 -9.40 18.35
C ARG A 452 -3.78 -9.94 19.22
N THR A 453 -3.60 -9.99 20.54
CA THR A 453 -4.71 -10.38 21.43
C THR A 453 -5.89 -9.45 21.30
N GLY A 454 -7.10 -9.99 21.33
CA GLY A 454 -8.34 -9.24 21.20
C GLY A 454 -9.48 -10.10 20.67
N ASP A 455 -10.66 -9.48 20.56
CA ASP A 455 -11.83 -10.12 19.98
C ASP A 455 -11.95 -9.73 18.50
N TYR A 456 -12.17 -10.72 17.65
CA TYR A 456 -12.24 -10.56 16.19
C TYR A 456 -13.43 -11.34 15.60
N ASN A 457 -13.95 -10.88 14.47
CA ASN A 457 -14.71 -11.75 13.57
C ASN A 457 -13.81 -12.15 12.40
N LEU A 458 -14.01 -13.37 11.90
CA LEU A 458 -13.42 -13.83 10.65
C LEU A 458 -14.31 -13.41 9.49
N TYR A 459 -13.73 -12.70 8.53
CA TYR A 459 -14.38 -12.25 7.30
C TYR A 459 -13.71 -12.91 6.11
N ALA A 460 -14.47 -13.10 5.04
CA ALA A 460 -13.88 -13.51 3.78
C ALA A 460 -14.64 -12.99 2.56
N TRP A 461 -13.99 -13.05 1.41
CA TRP A 461 -14.64 -13.04 0.10
C TRP A 461 -13.81 -13.86 -0.87
N VAL A 462 -14.47 -14.38 -1.90
CA VAL A 462 -13.80 -15.21 -2.90
C VAL A 462 -13.95 -14.56 -4.27
N PRO A 463 -12.86 -14.31 -5.00
CA PRO A 463 -12.95 -13.83 -6.37
C PRO A 463 -13.87 -14.71 -7.21
N GLY A 464 -14.86 -14.11 -7.89
CA GLY A 464 -15.85 -14.85 -8.68
C GLY A 464 -17.07 -15.35 -7.88
N VAL A 465 -17.14 -15.05 -6.57
CA VAL A 465 -18.30 -15.36 -5.72
C VAL A 465 -18.91 -14.05 -5.21
N ILE A 466 -20.21 -13.87 -5.44
CA ILE A 466 -20.95 -12.68 -5.02
C ILE A 466 -21.02 -12.63 -3.48
N GLY A 467 -20.83 -11.43 -2.92
CA GLY A 467 -21.10 -11.12 -1.52
C GLY A 467 -19.86 -11.08 -0.63
N ASP A 468 -20.11 -10.95 0.67
CA ASP A 468 -19.13 -10.98 1.74
C ASP A 468 -19.51 -12.11 2.71
N TYR A 469 -18.50 -12.80 3.25
CA TYR A 469 -18.64 -13.80 4.29
C TYR A 469 -18.23 -13.21 5.65
N GLN A 470 -18.93 -13.64 6.70
CA GLN A 470 -18.56 -13.44 8.10
C GLN A 470 -18.83 -14.73 8.85
N TYR A 471 -17.88 -15.18 9.66
CA TYR A 471 -18.08 -16.25 10.60
C TYR A 471 -18.91 -15.78 11.79
N ASP A 472 -19.95 -16.54 12.14
CA ASP A 472 -20.94 -16.15 13.16
C ASP A 472 -20.33 -15.94 14.55
N ALA A 473 -19.33 -16.75 14.91
CA ALA A 473 -18.70 -16.67 16.22
C ALA A 473 -17.60 -15.60 16.24
N VAL A 474 -17.55 -14.87 17.35
CA VAL A 474 -16.38 -14.05 17.71
C VAL A 474 -15.24 -14.99 18.11
N ILE A 475 -14.06 -14.72 17.57
CA ILE A 475 -12.82 -15.41 17.87
C ILE A 475 -12.03 -14.52 18.85
N THR A 476 -11.88 -15.01 20.08
CA THR A 476 -11.02 -14.36 21.09
C THR A 476 -9.60 -14.91 20.95
N ILE A 477 -8.65 -14.00 20.72
CA ILE A 477 -7.23 -14.31 20.60
C ILE A 477 -6.55 -14.04 21.94
N ASP A 478 -6.09 -15.12 22.56
CA ASP A 478 -5.26 -15.07 23.77
C ASP A 478 -3.78 -15.21 23.42
N SER A 479 -2.91 -14.81 24.35
CA SER A 479 -1.45 -14.91 24.19
C SER A 479 -1.02 -16.34 23.86
N GLY A 480 -0.33 -16.53 22.72
CA GLY A 480 0.20 -17.81 22.29
C GLY A 480 -0.85 -18.85 21.87
N CYS A 481 -2.11 -18.45 21.66
CA CYS A 481 -3.16 -19.38 21.27
C CYS A 481 -3.01 -19.82 19.80
N GLU A 482 -3.36 -21.07 19.52
CA GLU A 482 -3.54 -21.58 18.17
C GLU A 482 -5.00 -22.05 18.03
N ILE A 483 -5.75 -21.44 17.11
CA ILE A 483 -7.16 -21.72 16.92
C ILE A 483 -7.38 -22.30 15.53
N ASP A 484 -7.96 -23.50 15.46
CA ASP A 484 -8.46 -24.10 14.23
C ASP A 484 -9.98 -23.95 14.20
N VAL A 485 -10.51 -23.16 13.25
CA VAL A 485 -11.95 -23.00 13.06
C VAL A 485 -12.58 -24.13 12.24
N GLY A 486 -11.76 -25.07 11.76
CA GLY A 486 -12.17 -26.18 10.91
C GLY A 486 -12.67 -25.72 9.55
N ASP A 487 -13.62 -26.49 9.01
CA ASP A 487 -14.31 -26.14 7.77
C ASP A 487 -15.37 -25.06 8.07
N VAL A 488 -15.24 -23.93 7.39
CA VAL A 488 -16.24 -22.85 7.40
C VAL A 488 -16.88 -22.74 6.02
N VAL A 489 -18.20 -22.68 5.98
CA VAL A 489 -18.97 -22.72 4.72
C VAL A 489 -19.55 -21.34 4.43
N TYR A 490 -19.17 -20.78 3.29
CA TYR A 490 -19.74 -19.56 2.73
C TYR A 490 -20.87 -19.91 1.76
N GLU A 491 -22.10 -19.54 2.13
CA GLU A 491 -23.26 -19.55 1.26
C GLU A 491 -23.42 -18.17 0.59
N PRO A 492 -23.19 -18.03 -0.73
CA PRO A 492 -23.37 -16.76 -1.41
C PRO A 492 -24.84 -16.30 -1.33
N PRO A 493 -25.11 -14.99 -1.14
CA PRO A 493 -26.45 -14.47 -0.89
C PRO A 493 -27.30 -14.44 -2.18
N ARG A 494 -27.71 -15.61 -2.66
CA ARG A 494 -28.54 -15.77 -3.86
C ARG A 494 -29.99 -16.11 -3.51
N ASP A 495 -30.91 -15.44 -4.20
CA ASP A 495 -32.35 -15.75 -4.17
C ASP A 495 -32.78 -16.72 -5.29
N GLY A 496 -31.92 -16.96 -6.28
CA GLY A 496 -32.22 -17.79 -7.45
C GLY A 496 -31.00 -18.06 -8.35
N PRO A 497 -31.15 -18.91 -9.38
CA PRO A 497 -30.13 -19.10 -10.40
C PRO A 497 -29.82 -17.80 -11.16
N THR A 498 -28.54 -17.60 -11.51
CA THR A 498 -28.10 -16.48 -12.34
C THR A 498 -28.75 -16.54 -13.73
N LEU A 499 -29.47 -15.48 -14.11
CA LEU A 499 -30.02 -15.34 -15.47
C LEU A 499 -29.00 -14.73 -16.43
N TRP A 500 -28.24 -13.75 -15.95
CA TRP A 500 -27.15 -13.07 -16.65
C TRP A 500 -26.23 -12.40 -15.62
N GLU A 501 -24.99 -12.15 -16.03
CA GLU A 501 -23.95 -11.48 -15.24
C GLU A 501 -23.14 -10.58 -16.17
N ILE A 502 -22.70 -9.43 -15.66
CA ILE A 502 -21.83 -8.47 -16.36
C ILE A 502 -20.60 -8.28 -15.49
N GLY A 503 -19.44 -8.74 -15.97
CA GLY A 503 -18.19 -8.71 -15.21
C GLY A 503 -18.03 -9.91 -14.29
N ILE A 504 -17.10 -9.79 -13.34
CA ILE A 504 -16.69 -10.82 -12.39
C ILE A 504 -16.79 -10.21 -10.98
N PRO A 505 -17.43 -10.86 -10.00
CA PRO A 505 -17.48 -10.37 -8.63
C PRO A 505 -16.14 -10.62 -7.92
N ASP A 506 -15.09 -9.91 -8.33
CA ASP A 506 -13.73 -9.99 -7.78
C ASP A 506 -13.24 -8.66 -7.19
N ARG A 507 -14.13 -7.66 -7.12
CA ARG A 507 -13.89 -6.28 -6.63
C ARG A 507 -12.96 -5.47 -7.53
N SER A 508 -12.79 -5.90 -8.76
CA SER A 508 -12.08 -5.18 -9.80
C SER A 508 -13.04 -4.64 -10.86
N ALA A 509 -12.52 -3.72 -11.67
CA ALA A 509 -13.14 -3.29 -12.92
C ALA A 509 -12.23 -3.62 -14.12
N ALA A 510 -11.19 -4.43 -13.92
CA ALA A 510 -10.11 -4.68 -14.88
C ALA A 510 -10.59 -5.41 -16.14
N GLU A 511 -11.69 -6.15 -16.06
CA GLU A 511 -12.29 -6.88 -17.16
C GLU A 511 -13.18 -6.01 -18.06
N PHE A 512 -13.51 -4.79 -17.64
CA PHE A 512 -14.36 -3.87 -18.38
C PHE A 512 -13.57 -3.02 -19.40
N TYR A 513 -14.31 -2.35 -20.29
CA TYR A 513 -13.72 -1.52 -21.33
C TYR A 513 -13.16 -0.22 -20.76
N VAL A 514 -11.83 -0.15 -20.69
CA VAL A 514 -11.08 1.09 -20.45
C VAL A 514 -10.74 1.72 -21.81
N PRO A 515 -11.17 2.97 -22.11
CA PRO A 515 -10.90 3.61 -23.39
C PRO A 515 -9.44 4.06 -23.50
N ASP A 516 -9.01 4.44 -24.70
CA ASP A 516 -7.71 5.10 -24.85
C ASP A 516 -7.76 6.52 -24.26
N PRO A 517 -6.67 6.99 -23.62
CA PRO A 517 -6.63 8.34 -23.05
C PRO A 517 -6.67 9.41 -24.15
N ASP A 518 -7.09 10.62 -23.79
CA ASP A 518 -6.89 11.77 -24.68
C ASP A 518 -5.38 11.96 -24.89
N PRO A 519 -4.89 12.03 -26.15
CA PRO A 519 -3.47 12.21 -26.43
C PRO A 519 -2.84 13.45 -25.76
N LYS A 520 -3.65 14.43 -25.35
CA LYS A 520 -3.20 15.61 -24.60
C LYS A 520 -2.87 15.34 -23.13
N PHE A 521 -3.38 14.24 -22.56
CA PHE A 521 -3.34 13.96 -21.12
C PHE A 521 -2.65 12.62 -20.79
N ILE A 522 -1.72 12.18 -21.63
CA ILE A 522 -1.06 10.89 -21.47
C ILE A 522 -0.10 10.93 -20.27
N ASN A 523 -0.10 9.91 -19.44
CA ASN A 523 1.07 9.52 -18.65
C ASN A 523 1.71 8.30 -19.34
N LYS A 524 2.97 8.41 -19.78
CA LYS A 524 3.62 7.36 -20.58
C LYS A 524 3.84 6.06 -19.81
N LEU A 525 3.88 6.11 -18.47
CA LEU A 525 3.98 4.93 -17.61
C LEU A 525 2.84 3.94 -17.88
N TYR A 526 1.64 4.46 -18.18
CA TYR A 526 0.42 3.68 -18.29
C TYR A 526 -0.01 3.39 -19.73
N VAL A 527 0.87 3.64 -20.72
CA VAL A 527 0.62 3.26 -22.11
C VAL A 527 0.90 1.77 -22.29
N ASN A 528 -0.06 1.02 -22.86
CA ASN A 528 0.01 -0.44 -23.00
C ASN A 528 0.24 -1.18 -21.67
N HIS A 529 -0.23 -0.61 -20.56
CA HIS A 529 -0.04 -1.13 -19.21
C HIS A 529 -1.35 -1.75 -18.67
N PRO A 530 -1.31 -2.82 -17.84
CA PRO A 530 -2.51 -3.38 -17.22
C PRO A 530 -3.31 -2.34 -16.41
N ASP A 531 -2.60 -1.45 -15.71
CA ASP A 531 -3.21 -0.33 -14.97
C ASP A 531 -3.54 0.90 -15.83
N ARG A 532 -3.83 0.73 -17.12
CA ARG A 532 -4.22 1.83 -18.02
C ARG A 532 -5.38 2.68 -17.49
N PHE A 533 -6.23 2.13 -16.62
CA PHE A 533 -7.32 2.83 -15.95
C PHE A 533 -6.86 4.00 -15.06
N ARG A 534 -5.56 4.09 -14.75
CA ARG A 534 -4.96 5.19 -13.99
C ARG A 534 -4.70 6.44 -14.82
N GLN A 535 -4.84 6.39 -16.16
CA GLN A 535 -4.66 7.57 -17.00
C GLN A 535 -5.63 8.69 -16.61
N TYR A 536 -5.13 9.93 -16.54
CA TYR A 536 -5.95 11.09 -16.23
C TYR A 536 -7.00 11.33 -17.34
N GLY A 537 -8.20 11.76 -16.95
CA GLY A 537 -9.25 12.18 -17.88
C GLY A 537 -10.01 11.05 -18.56
N LEU A 538 -9.76 9.78 -18.22
CA LEU A 538 -10.49 8.66 -18.83
C LEU A 538 -12.00 8.75 -18.63
N TRP A 539 -12.48 9.34 -17.52
CA TRP A 539 -13.91 9.56 -17.29
C TRP A 539 -14.55 10.48 -18.36
N GLU A 540 -13.81 11.46 -18.88
CA GLU A 540 -14.32 12.37 -19.92
C GLU A 540 -14.47 11.69 -21.28
N ARG A 541 -13.79 10.56 -21.50
CA ARG A 541 -13.92 9.78 -22.73
C ARG A 541 -15.32 9.21 -22.90
N TYR A 542 -16.08 9.03 -21.81
CA TYR A 542 -17.45 8.51 -21.89
C TYR A 542 -18.35 9.39 -22.76
N SER A 543 -18.42 10.70 -22.53
CA SER A 543 -19.27 11.60 -23.32
C SER A 543 -18.80 11.78 -24.77
N GLN A 544 -17.51 11.49 -25.04
CA GLN A 544 -16.94 11.53 -26.38
C GLN A 544 -17.27 10.27 -27.20
N LEU A 545 -17.29 9.11 -26.54
CA LEU A 545 -17.66 7.82 -27.14
C LEU A 545 -19.18 7.67 -27.29
N TYR A 546 -19.94 8.29 -26.38
CA TYR A 546 -21.39 8.21 -26.32
C TYR A 546 -22.02 9.62 -26.39
N PRO A 547 -21.88 10.34 -27.52
CA PRO A 547 -22.29 11.75 -27.62
C PRO A 547 -23.81 11.95 -27.62
N ASP A 548 -24.56 11.04 -28.27
CA ASP A 548 -25.98 11.21 -28.56
C ASP A 548 -26.92 10.53 -27.54
N GLY A 549 -26.38 9.69 -26.65
CA GLY A 549 -27.13 8.95 -25.63
C GLY A 549 -26.21 8.09 -24.79
N ASP A 550 -26.71 7.57 -23.66
CA ASP A 550 -25.94 6.69 -22.79
C ASP A 550 -25.74 5.28 -23.40
N LEU A 551 -24.74 4.57 -22.87
CA LEU A 551 -24.40 3.21 -23.26
C LEU A 551 -25.60 2.26 -23.12
N VAL A 552 -25.94 1.54 -24.20
CA VAL A 552 -26.97 0.49 -24.19
C VAL A 552 -26.29 -0.88 -24.31
N TYR A 553 -26.34 -1.67 -23.24
CA TYR A 553 -25.78 -3.03 -23.22
C TYR A 553 -26.87 -4.08 -23.44
N THR A 554 -26.70 -4.93 -24.45
CA THR A 554 -27.64 -6.00 -24.80
C THR A 554 -27.10 -7.36 -24.35
N ILE A 555 -27.78 -7.98 -23.38
CA ILE A 555 -27.44 -9.33 -22.89
C ILE A 555 -27.45 -10.34 -24.04
N GLY A 556 -26.42 -11.19 -24.09
CA GLY A 556 -26.25 -12.21 -25.13
C GLY A 556 -25.65 -11.72 -26.45
N THR A 557 -25.47 -10.40 -26.61
CA THR A 557 -24.88 -9.78 -27.82
C THR A 557 -23.63 -8.97 -27.50
N CYS A 558 -23.71 -8.10 -26.48
CA CYS A 558 -22.59 -7.25 -26.07
C CYS A 558 -21.56 -8.04 -25.25
N HIS A 559 -20.31 -7.58 -25.27
CA HIS A 559 -19.19 -8.14 -24.54
C HIS A 559 -18.68 -7.12 -23.52
N TYR A 560 -18.74 -7.43 -22.22
CA TYR A 560 -18.43 -6.46 -21.16
C TYR A 560 -17.01 -5.87 -21.27
N GLY A 561 -16.02 -6.64 -21.70
CA GLY A 561 -14.66 -6.12 -21.93
C GLY A 561 -14.47 -5.20 -23.14
N LYS A 562 -15.53 -4.91 -23.89
CA LYS A 562 -15.50 -4.03 -25.08
C LYS A 562 -16.61 -2.99 -25.05
N ASP A 563 -17.77 -3.41 -24.57
CA ASP A 563 -19.02 -2.67 -24.70
C ASP A 563 -19.55 -2.19 -23.34
N TRP A 564 -18.89 -2.52 -22.23
CA TRP A 564 -19.23 -2.00 -20.90
C TRP A 564 -18.12 -1.09 -20.40
N PHE A 565 -18.37 0.21 -20.38
CA PHE A 565 -17.40 1.19 -19.95
C PHE A 565 -17.05 1.00 -18.46
N PHE A 566 -15.75 1.05 -18.13
CA PHE A 566 -15.23 0.65 -16.82
C PHE A 566 -15.74 1.47 -15.62
N ALA A 567 -16.25 2.69 -15.86
CA ALA A 567 -16.78 3.58 -14.83
C ALA A 567 -18.16 4.15 -15.18
N GLN A 568 -19.08 4.19 -14.22
CA GLN A 568 -20.40 4.79 -14.44
C GLN A 568 -20.35 6.29 -14.15
N VAL A 569 -20.22 7.10 -15.21
CA VAL A 569 -19.97 8.54 -15.12
C VAL A 569 -21.08 9.35 -15.80
N THR A 570 -21.25 10.61 -15.42
CA THR A 570 -22.27 11.48 -16.01
C THR A 570 -21.84 11.98 -17.39
N ARG A 571 -22.79 12.07 -18.33
CA ARG A 571 -22.58 12.76 -19.61
C ARG A 571 -22.65 14.26 -19.38
N LEU A 572 -21.51 14.91 -19.12
CA LEU A 572 -21.43 16.36 -19.03
C LEU A 572 -21.55 16.97 -20.44
N PRO A 573 -22.60 17.74 -20.77
CA PRO A 573 -22.62 18.50 -22.01
C PRO A 573 -21.51 19.57 -21.96
N PHE A 574 -20.85 19.80 -23.09
CA PHE A 574 -19.68 20.69 -23.33
C PHE A 574 -19.77 22.16 -22.83
N PHE A 575 -20.83 22.55 -22.11
CA PHE A 575 -21.08 23.92 -21.65
C PHE A 575 -20.71 24.21 -20.19
N PHE A 576 -20.12 23.28 -19.44
CA PHE A 576 -19.66 23.54 -18.08
C PHE A 576 -18.15 23.30 -17.94
N TYR A 577 -17.37 24.38 -18.06
CA TYR A 577 -16.06 24.51 -17.41
C TYR A 577 -16.25 25.19 -16.04
N PRO A 578 -15.36 24.97 -15.07
CA PRO A 578 -15.67 24.24 -13.85
C PRO A 578 -15.62 25.18 -12.64
N ASN A 579 -16.32 24.82 -11.57
CA ASN A 579 -15.91 25.19 -10.22
C ASN A 579 -16.49 24.32 -9.12
N ILE A 580 -17.44 23.42 -9.42
CA ILE A 580 -18.03 22.55 -8.39
C ILE A 580 -18.39 21.21 -9.04
N MET A 581 -17.52 20.20 -8.88
CA MET A 581 -18.01 18.82 -8.83
C MET A 581 -18.69 18.66 -7.47
N ARG A 582 -20.02 18.76 -7.44
CA ARG A 582 -20.81 18.14 -6.38
C ARG A 582 -21.07 16.71 -6.84
N LEU A 583 -20.35 15.77 -6.24
CA LEU A 583 -20.86 14.40 -6.11
C LEU A 583 -22.21 14.52 -5.38
N ILE A 584 -23.27 14.03 -6.02
CA ILE A 584 -24.59 13.90 -5.40
C ILE A 584 -24.55 12.67 -4.50
#